data_AF-A0A2H5Y401-F1
#
_entry.id   AF-A0A2H5Y401-F1
#
_cell.length_a   1.000
_cell.length_b   1.000
_cell.length_c   1.000
_cell.angle_alpha   90.00
_cell.angle_beta   90.00
_cell.angle_gamma   90.00
#
_symmetry.space_group_name_H-M   'P 1'
#
loop_
_entity.id
_entity.type
_entity.pdbx_description
1 polymer ?
#
loop_
_entity_poly.entity_id
_entity_poly.type
_entity_poly.pdbx_seq_one_letter_code
_entity_poly.pdbx_strand_id
1 'polypeptide(L)'
;MPGASPPSGAPPRASNLAIRFFQADRATIRPGEAFTLTWESTGAVQAWLYPVVGGRLTQGVPVSPTGSQILTAPADLRQPLEYMLFVFDSSEAWISRGLRLPLRACPAEWFFPNAPAECPSGPPQASFAAYQPFEHGHMIWIQARDEIFVLFEDGSVHRWRVFVDLFEEGMPESDPALTPPPGRFQPVRGFGLLWRSDPEVQARLGWALRPEQGFTTRIQGTARERYNTLFIQAPDGGIWRLDSEGYGWSYHPPGS
;
A
#
# COMPACT_ATOMS: atom_id res chain seq x y z
N MET A 1 54.48 -5.59 48.95
CA MET A 1 54.68 -4.87 47.69
C MET A 1 53.45 -4.01 47.44
N PRO A 2 53.60 -2.76 46.97
CA PRO A 2 52.54 -1.77 46.97
C PRO A 2 51.52 -2.04 45.86
N GLY A 3 50.24 -1.84 46.18
CA GLY A 3 49.14 -1.94 45.23
C GLY A 3 49.26 -0.86 44.16
N ALA A 4 49.22 -1.28 42.90
CA ALA A 4 49.19 -0.37 41.76
C ALA A 4 47.86 0.40 41.75
N SER A 5 47.93 1.72 41.83
CA SER A 5 46.79 2.59 41.56
C SER A 5 46.36 2.44 40.09
N PRO A 6 45.06 2.46 39.78
CA PRO A 6 44.61 2.47 38.39
C PRO A 6 45.08 3.76 37.70
N PRO A 7 45.46 3.71 36.41
CA PRO A 7 45.76 4.91 35.65
C PRO A 7 44.52 5.81 35.61
N SER A 8 44.69 7.05 36.06
CA SER A 8 43.70 8.12 35.88
C SER A 8 43.67 8.47 34.39
N GLY A 9 42.88 7.70 33.62
CA GLY A 9 42.47 8.11 32.29
C GLY A 9 41.51 9.29 32.45
N ALA A 10 41.82 10.41 31.82
CA ALA A 10 40.85 11.49 31.66
C ALA A 10 39.53 10.91 31.11
N PRO A 11 38.36 11.35 31.60
CA PRO A 11 37.09 10.91 31.03
C PRO A 11 37.12 11.15 29.51
N PRO A 12 36.55 10.24 28.70
CA PRO A 12 36.43 10.49 27.27
C PRO A 12 35.80 11.87 27.08
N ARG A 13 36.42 12.72 26.26
CA ARG A 13 35.87 14.08 25.99
C ARG A 13 34.40 13.91 25.65
N ALA A 14 33.53 14.58 26.41
CA ALA A 14 32.12 14.63 26.08
C ALA A 14 32.00 15.12 24.63
N SER A 15 31.48 14.26 23.75
CA SER A 15 31.29 14.61 22.35
C SER A 15 30.31 15.79 22.29
N ASN A 16 30.71 16.87 21.62
CA ASN A 16 29.85 18.03 21.36
C ASN A 16 28.99 17.83 20.10
N LEU A 17 28.90 16.58 19.62
CA LEU A 17 28.13 16.17 18.47
C LEU A 17 26.64 16.47 18.70
N ALA A 18 26.09 17.38 17.90
CA ALA A 18 24.68 17.76 17.96
C ALA A 18 24.18 18.20 16.59
N ILE A 19 22.94 17.84 16.23
CA ILE A 19 22.21 18.44 15.12
C ILE A 19 21.37 19.59 15.70
N ARG A 20 21.74 20.82 15.36
CA ARG A 20 21.04 22.03 15.82
C ARG A 20 19.65 22.08 15.21
N PHE A 21 19.58 22.00 13.89
CA PHE A 21 18.34 21.88 13.14
C PHE A 21 18.55 21.07 11.85
N PHE A 22 17.45 20.52 11.35
CA PHE A 22 17.34 19.93 10.02
C PHE A 22 15.92 20.19 9.54
N GLN A 23 15.77 21.01 8.50
CA GLN A 23 14.48 21.53 8.07
C GLN A 23 14.45 21.74 6.55
N ALA A 24 13.25 21.87 6.00
CA ALA A 24 13.04 22.36 4.65
C ALA A 24 12.58 23.82 4.65
N ASP A 25 12.67 24.48 3.50
CA ASP A 25 12.11 25.80 3.21
C ASP A 25 10.56 25.81 3.14
N ARG A 26 9.91 24.66 3.33
CA ARG A 26 8.46 24.49 3.23
C ARG A 26 7.94 23.41 4.17
N ALA A 27 6.66 23.51 4.51
CA ALA A 27 5.97 22.55 5.37
C ALA A 27 5.27 21.41 4.61
N THR A 28 5.00 21.58 3.30
CA THR A 28 4.39 20.56 2.44
C THR A 28 5.05 20.58 1.07
N ILE A 29 4.91 19.49 0.30
CA ILE A 29 5.54 19.32 -1.00
C ILE A 29 4.52 18.92 -2.08
N ARG A 30 4.74 19.36 -3.33
CA ARG A 30 4.05 18.86 -4.53
C ARG A 30 4.99 17.96 -5.35
N PRO A 31 4.46 17.02 -6.15
CA PRO A 31 5.28 16.26 -7.09
C PRO A 31 6.03 17.17 -8.07
N GLY A 32 7.29 16.86 -8.35
CA GLY A 32 8.14 17.66 -9.24
C GLY A 32 8.61 19.01 -8.68
N GLU A 33 8.22 19.37 -7.46
CA GLU A 33 8.54 20.66 -6.87
C GLU A 33 9.98 20.67 -6.31
N ALA A 34 10.74 21.73 -6.63
CA ALA A 34 12.05 21.96 -6.04
C ALA A 34 11.92 22.51 -4.62
N PHE A 35 12.71 22.00 -3.68
CA PHE A 35 12.75 22.41 -2.27
C PHE A 35 14.17 22.43 -1.73
N THR A 36 14.40 23.20 -0.68
CA THR A 36 15.73 23.33 -0.07
C THR A 36 15.75 22.71 1.30
N LEU A 37 16.62 21.73 1.50
CA LEU A 37 16.98 21.22 2.82
C LEU A 37 18.09 22.06 3.40
N THR A 38 17.99 22.43 4.68
CA THR A 38 19.04 23.15 5.42
C THR A 38 19.25 22.50 6.76
N TRP A 39 20.51 22.32 7.15
CA TRP A 39 20.90 21.73 8.42
C TRP A 39 22.14 22.38 8.98
N GLU A 40 22.26 22.28 10.30
CA GLU A 40 23.45 22.72 11.03
C GLU A 40 23.77 21.70 12.12
N SER A 41 25.04 21.35 12.24
CA SER A 41 25.56 20.50 13.30
C SER A 41 26.78 21.12 13.98
N THR A 42 27.05 20.67 15.20
CA THR A 42 28.29 20.96 15.94
C THR A 42 29.01 19.66 16.24
N GLY A 43 30.35 19.67 16.24
CA GLY A 43 31.16 18.48 16.57
C GLY A 43 31.30 17.42 15.47
N ALA A 44 30.53 17.54 14.38
CA ALA A 44 30.56 16.61 13.27
C ALA A 44 31.69 16.90 12.27
N VAL A 45 32.34 15.85 11.79
CA VAL A 45 33.36 15.88 10.72
C VAL A 45 32.87 15.26 9.42
N GLN A 46 31.82 14.43 9.47
CA GLN A 46 31.18 13.81 8.30
C GLN A 46 29.66 13.84 8.44
N ALA A 47 28.96 13.86 7.30
CA ALA A 47 27.50 13.76 7.27
C ALA A 47 27.00 13.05 6.03
N TRP A 48 25.83 12.42 6.17
CA TRP A 48 25.15 11.70 5.11
C TRP A 48 23.66 12.02 5.14
N LEU A 49 23.08 12.22 3.96
CA LEU A 49 21.66 12.45 3.77
C LEU A 49 21.03 11.23 3.07
N TYR A 50 20.04 10.63 3.72
CA TYR A 50 19.34 9.45 3.22
C TYR A 50 17.87 9.77 2.93
N PRO A 51 17.37 9.50 1.72
CA PRO A 51 15.93 9.39 1.51
C PRO A 51 15.37 8.16 2.23
N VAL A 52 14.19 8.30 2.82
CA VAL A 52 13.45 7.22 3.48
C VAL A 52 12.26 6.85 2.62
N VAL A 53 12.20 5.59 2.19
CA VAL A 53 11.14 5.05 1.34
C VAL A 53 10.59 3.79 1.99
N GLY A 54 9.27 3.70 2.18
CA GLY A 54 8.65 2.54 2.85
C GLY A 54 9.18 2.28 4.28
N GLY A 55 9.63 3.33 4.98
CA GLY A 55 10.24 3.23 6.32
C GLY A 55 11.68 2.71 6.32
N ARG A 56 12.33 2.63 5.16
CA ARG A 56 13.72 2.16 5.02
C ARG A 56 14.62 3.26 4.46
N LEU A 57 15.84 3.35 4.99
CA LEU A 57 16.89 4.17 4.40
C LEU A 57 17.24 3.59 3.02
N THR A 58 17.25 4.44 2.01
CA THR A 58 17.66 4.09 0.65
C THR A 58 19.12 4.52 0.41
N GLN A 59 19.54 4.72 -0.84
CA GLN A 59 20.89 5.17 -1.13
C GLN A 59 21.13 6.58 -0.58
N GLY A 60 22.05 6.68 0.38
CA GLY A 60 22.47 7.96 0.94
C GLY A 60 23.51 8.66 0.09
N VAL A 61 23.57 9.98 0.22
CA VAL A 61 24.59 10.82 -0.40
C VAL A 61 25.44 11.51 0.68
N PRO A 62 26.77 11.59 0.50
CA PRO A 62 27.63 12.33 1.42
C PRO A 62 27.37 13.82 1.30
N VAL A 63 27.30 14.52 2.43
CA VAL A 63 27.05 15.97 2.50
C VAL A 63 27.98 16.63 3.53
N SER A 64 28.11 17.96 3.48
CA SER A 64 28.84 18.70 4.51
C SER A 64 28.10 18.65 5.86
N PRO A 65 28.82 18.64 7.00
CA PRO A 65 28.19 18.61 8.34
C PRO A 65 27.20 19.76 8.62
N THR A 66 27.43 20.91 8.01
CA THR A 66 26.51 22.06 8.03
C THR A 66 26.38 22.54 6.60
N GLY A 67 25.15 22.79 6.14
CA GLY A 67 24.93 23.18 4.77
C GLY A 67 23.48 23.23 4.36
N SER A 68 23.30 23.38 3.05
CA SER A 68 21.99 23.32 2.41
C SER A 68 22.10 22.56 1.10
N GLN A 69 21.00 21.96 0.67
CA GLN A 69 20.91 21.25 -0.59
C GLN A 69 19.54 21.46 -1.23
N ILE A 70 19.56 21.86 -2.50
CA ILE A 70 18.35 21.95 -3.32
C ILE A 70 18.09 20.57 -3.89
N LEU A 71 16.88 20.07 -3.71
CA LEU A 71 16.38 18.82 -4.23
C LEU A 71 15.10 19.05 -5.02
N THR A 72 14.73 18.10 -5.85
CA THR A 72 13.45 18.11 -6.57
C THR A 72 12.66 16.88 -6.16
N ALA A 73 11.40 17.08 -5.75
CA ALA A 73 10.51 15.99 -5.44
C ALA A 73 10.27 15.12 -6.69
N PRO A 74 10.21 13.78 -6.57
CA PRO A 74 9.83 12.92 -7.69
C PRO A 74 8.50 13.37 -8.33
N ALA A 75 8.39 13.28 -9.65
CA ALA A 75 7.18 13.69 -10.37
C ALA A 75 6.00 12.74 -10.11
N ASP A 76 6.29 11.51 -9.72
CA ASP A 76 5.34 10.45 -9.35
C ASP A 76 5.12 10.33 -7.84
N LEU A 77 5.56 11.33 -7.06
CA LEU A 77 5.42 11.32 -5.60
C LEU A 77 3.95 11.22 -5.18
N ARG A 78 3.62 10.18 -4.41
CA ARG A 78 2.27 9.93 -3.87
C ARG A 78 2.23 9.72 -2.36
N GLN A 79 3.38 9.83 -1.71
CA GLN A 79 3.55 9.70 -0.27
C GLN A 79 4.34 10.91 0.26
N PRO A 80 4.33 11.16 1.59
CA PRO A 80 5.23 12.14 2.19
C PRO A 80 6.69 11.85 1.83
N LEU A 81 7.46 12.90 1.54
CA LEU A 81 8.91 12.77 1.44
C LEU A 81 9.51 12.70 2.83
N GLU A 82 10.40 11.74 3.04
CA GLU A 82 11.09 11.56 4.30
C GLU A 82 12.60 11.50 4.05
N TYR A 83 13.35 12.21 4.87
CA TYR A 83 14.81 12.24 4.84
C TYR A 83 15.37 12.03 6.24
N MET A 84 16.52 11.38 6.32
CA MET A 84 17.29 11.23 7.54
C MET A 84 18.70 11.76 7.35
N LEU A 85 19.07 12.74 8.16
CA LEU A 85 20.43 13.27 8.23
C LEU A 85 21.18 12.49 9.31
N PHE A 86 22.32 11.93 8.97
CA PHE A 86 23.29 11.36 9.90
C PHE A 86 24.53 12.25 9.94
N VAL A 87 25.05 12.51 11.14
CA VAL A 87 26.31 13.23 11.33
C VAL A 87 27.22 12.42 12.25
N PHE A 88 28.51 12.43 11.96
CA PHE A 88 29.53 11.63 12.63
C PHE A 88 30.65 12.54 13.13
N ASP A 89 31.16 12.29 14.34
CA ASP A 89 32.37 12.94 14.84
C ASP A 89 33.65 12.15 14.47
N SER A 90 34.81 12.66 14.87
CA SER A 90 36.11 12.05 14.55
C SER A 90 36.36 10.71 15.24
N SER A 91 35.52 10.32 16.20
CA SER A 91 35.57 9.02 16.87
C SER A 91 34.58 8.01 16.28
N GLU A 92 33.94 8.35 15.15
CA GLU A 92 32.88 7.57 14.48
C GLU A 92 31.58 7.47 15.28
N ALA A 93 31.43 8.22 16.38
CA ALA A 93 30.16 8.35 17.05
C ALA A 93 29.19 9.14 16.18
N TRP A 94 27.92 8.77 16.19
CA TRP A 94 26.91 9.35 15.29
C TRP A 94 25.60 9.68 15.99
N ILE A 95 24.90 10.65 15.42
CA ILE A 95 23.51 10.98 15.74
C ILE A 95 22.75 11.23 14.44
N SER A 96 21.42 11.16 14.50
CA SER A 96 20.58 11.42 13.35
C SER A 96 19.37 12.29 13.66
N ARG A 97 18.82 12.92 12.63
CA ARG A 97 17.54 13.64 12.69
C ARG A 97 16.72 13.38 11.43
N GLY A 98 15.45 13.04 11.62
CA GLY A 98 14.50 12.86 10.54
C GLY A 98 13.80 14.17 10.18
N LEU A 99 13.43 14.30 8.92
CA LEU A 99 12.55 15.34 8.39
C LEU A 99 11.48 14.69 7.53
N ARG A 100 10.22 15.10 7.73
CA ARG A 100 9.06 14.61 6.98
C ARG A 100 8.35 15.78 6.35
N LEU A 101 8.12 15.70 5.03
CA LEU A 101 7.41 16.68 4.23
C LEU A 101 6.11 16.03 3.71
N PRO A 102 4.96 16.32 4.36
CA PRO A 102 3.66 15.87 3.89
C PRO A 102 3.38 16.33 2.46
N LEU A 103 2.71 15.46 1.69
CA LEU A 103 2.23 15.81 0.37
C LEU A 103 1.09 16.83 0.49
N ARG A 104 1.16 17.92 -0.29
CA ARG A 104 0.16 19.01 -0.24
C ARG A 104 -1.21 18.56 -0.76
N ALA A 105 -1.21 17.77 -1.84
CA ALA A 105 -2.39 17.23 -2.47
C ALA A 105 -2.01 15.99 -3.29
N CYS A 106 -2.94 15.05 -3.41
CA CYS A 106 -2.73 13.86 -4.23
C CYS A 106 -2.67 14.22 -5.72
N PRO A 107 -1.77 13.60 -6.51
CA PRO A 107 -1.67 13.88 -7.94
C PRO A 107 -2.86 13.33 -8.74
N ALA A 108 -3.54 12.33 -8.19
CA ALA A 108 -4.75 11.76 -8.75
C ALA A 108 -5.86 11.79 -7.69
N GLU A 109 -7.09 11.95 -8.16
CA GLU A 109 -8.29 11.92 -7.33
C GLU A 109 -8.82 10.48 -7.21
N TRP A 110 -9.46 10.21 -6.07
CA TRP A 110 -10.21 8.98 -5.88
C TRP A 110 -11.52 9.02 -6.70
N PHE A 111 -11.94 7.89 -7.27
CA PHE A 111 -13.18 7.84 -8.07
C PHE A 111 -14.48 7.86 -7.25
N PHE A 112 -14.39 7.97 -5.92
CA PHE A 112 -15.50 7.91 -4.98
C PHE A 112 -15.37 9.00 -3.90
N PRO A 113 -16.48 9.45 -3.28
CA PRO A 113 -16.46 10.45 -2.21
C PRO A 113 -15.90 9.89 -0.90
N ASN A 114 -15.65 10.75 0.11
CA ASN A 114 -15.19 10.33 1.45
C ASN A 114 -13.94 9.44 1.44
N ALA A 115 -13.04 9.72 0.50
CA ALA A 115 -11.90 8.89 0.23
C ALA A 115 -10.85 8.92 1.35
N PRO A 116 -9.96 7.91 1.42
CA PRO A 116 -8.86 7.88 2.37
C PRO A 116 -7.97 9.13 2.29
N ALA A 117 -7.36 9.50 3.43
CA ALA A 117 -6.39 10.60 3.48
C ALA A 117 -5.10 10.31 2.69
N GLU A 118 -4.81 9.04 2.42
CA GLU A 118 -3.70 8.64 1.55
C GLU A 118 -4.05 8.71 0.08
N CYS A 119 -3.03 8.90 -0.76
CA CYS A 119 -3.25 9.06 -2.20
C CYS A 119 -3.52 7.75 -2.92
N PRO A 120 -4.31 7.78 -4.00
CA PRO A 120 -4.42 6.64 -4.88
C PRO A 120 -3.10 6.43 -5.64
N SER A 121 -2.83 5.16 -5.97
CA SER A 121 -1.67 4.73 -6.76
C SER A 121 -1.64 5.34 -8.16
N GLY A 122 -2.79 5.81 -8.67
CA GLY A 122 -2.93 6.46 -9.97
C GLY A 122 -4.37 6.87 -10.24
N PRO A 123 -4.66 7.38 -11.46
CA PRO A 123 -6.04 7.60 -11.92
C PRO A 123 -6.87 6.32 -11.89
N PRO A 124 -8.21 6.41 -11.86
CA PRO A 124 -9.06 5.22 -11.85
C PRO A 124 -8.97 4.46 -13.16
N GLN A 125 -8.73 3.16 -13.05
CA GLN A 125 -8.72 2.27 -14.19
C GLN A 125 -10.14 1.75 -14.43
N ALA A 126 -10.74 2.15 -15.55
CA ALA A 126 -12.00 1.58 -16.01
C ALA A 126 -11.76 0.18 -16.60
N SER A 127 -12.69 -0.74 -16.35
CA SER A 127 -12.62 -2.12 -16.83
C SER A 127 -14.02 -2.68 -17.03
N PHE A 128 -14.18 -3.62 -17.95
CA PHE A 128 -15.29 -4.56 -17.86
C PHE A 128 -15.07 -5.51 -16.68
N ALA A 129 -16.16 -5.96 -16.08
CA ALA A 129 -16.16 -6.88 -14.97
C ALA A 129 -17.39 -7.78 -15.02
N ALA A 130 -17.29 -8.92 -14.35
CA ALA A 130 -18.42 -9.79 -14.06
C ALA A 130 -18.60 -9.87 -12.54
N TYR A 131 -19.85 -10.00 -12.09
CA TYR A 131 -20.17 -10.11 -10.68
C TYR A 131 -21.22 -11.20 -10.46
N GLN A 132 -21.04 -11.99 -9.40
CA GLN A 132 -22.01 -12.96 -8.96
C GLN A 132 -22.07 -13.02 -7.42
N PRO A 133 -23.25 -12.81 -6.81
CA PRO A 133 -23.46 -13.01 -5.39
C PRO A 133 -23.67 -14.49 -5.05
N PHE A 134 -23.13 -14.92 -3.91
CA PHE A 134 -23.23 -16.27 -3.35
C PHE A 134 -23.88 -16.21 -1.96
N GLU A 135 -24.24 -17.37 -1.40
CA GLU A 135 -24.87 -17.47 -0.08
C GLU A 135 -24.04 -16.82 1.05
N HIS A 136 -22.71 -16.90 0.93
CA HIS A 136 -21.76 -16.45 1.95
C HIS A 136 -20.61 -15.63 1.36
N GLY A 137 -20.87 -14.91 0.26
CA GLY A 137 -19.84 -14.09 -0.36
C GLY A 137 -20.14 -13.63 -1.78
N HIS A 138 -19.08 -13.21 -2.46
CA HIS A 138 -19.14 -12.60 -3.78
C HIS A 138 -17.97 -13.07 -4.64
N MET A 139 -18.21 -13.26 -5.93
CA MET A 139 -17.13 -13.32 -6.92
C MET A 139 -17.21 -12.11 -7.85
N ILE A 140 -16.05 -11.52 -8.14
CA ILE A 140 -15.90 -10.39 -9.06
C ILE A 140 -14.72 -10.70 -9.98
N TRP A 141 -14.95 -10.81 -11.28
CA TRP A 141 -13.88 -10.89 -12.28
C TRP A 141 -13.62 -9.51 -12.87
N ILE A 142 -12.35 -9.15 -13.05
CA ILE A 142 -11.96 -7.83 -13.57
C ILE A 142 -11.05 -7.99 -14.78
N GLN A 143 -11.53 -7.62 -15.97
CA GLN A 143 -10.78 -7.81 -17.23
C GLN A 143 -9.42 -7.13 -17.24
N ALA A 144 -9.30 -5.92 -16.67
CA ALA A 144 -8.05 -5.17 -16.59
C ALA A 144 -6.93 -5.89 -15.83
N ARG A 145 -7.28 -6.89 -15.02
CA ARG A 145 -6.34 -7.72 -14.25
C ARG A 145 -6.34 -9.18 -14.67
N ASP A 146 -7.40 -9.61 -15.36
CA ASP A 146 -7.67 -11.01 -15.70
C ASP A 146 -7.73 -11.92 -14.45
N GLU A 147 -8.36 -11.40 -13.40
CA GLU A 147 -8.38 -12.00 -12.06
C GLU A 147 -9.81 -12.08 -11.52
N ILE A 148 -10.12 -13.18 -10.84
CA ILE A 148 -11.31 -13.41 -10.03
C ILE A 148 -11.00 -13.09 -8.56
N PHE A 149 -11.68 -12.09 -8.02
CA PHE A 149 -11.69 -11.74 -6.61
C PHE A 149 -12.83 -12.50 -5.94
N VAL A 150 -12.50 -13.28 -4.91
CA VAL A 150 -13.47 -13.98 -4.07
C VAL A 150 -13.53 -13.31 -2.72
N LEU A 151 -14.70 -12.79 -2.33
CA LEU A 151 -14.93 -12.13 -1.05
C LEU A 151 -15.79 -13.04 -0.17
N PHE A 152 -15.29 -13.42 1.01
CA PHE A 152 -15.96 -14.32 1.93
C PHE A 152 -16.62 -13.56 3.09
N GLU A 153 -17.86 -13.93 3.43
CA GLU A 153 -18.64 -13.40 4.55
C GLU A 153 -18.63 -14.32 5.78
N ASP A 154 -17.95 -15.47 5.69
CA ASP A 154 -17.90 -16.49 6.74
C ASP A 154 -17.11 -16.10 8.00
N GLY A 155 -16.38 -14.98 7.98
CA GLY A 155 -15.59 -14.48 9.11
C GLY A 155 -14.26 -15.20 9.33
N SER A 156 -13.88 -16.15 8.46
CA SER A 156 -12.60 -16.86 8.54
C SER A 156 -11.42 -15.97 8.12
N VAL A 157 -10.20 -16.41 8.42
CA VAL A 157 -8.97 -15.80 7.87
C VAL A 157 -8.96 -15.86 6.34
N HIS A 158 -8.21 -14.97 5.69
CA HIS A 158 -8.28 -14.75 4.25
C HIS A 158 -9.72 -14.44 3.83
N ARG A 159 -10.22 -13.30 4.33
CA ARG A 159 -11.58 -12.80 4.05
C ARG A 159 -11.80 -12.48 2.59
N TRP A 160 -10.74 -12.31 1.82
CA TRP A 160 -10.80 -12.31 0.36
C TRP A 160 -9.55 -12.93 -0.24
N ARG A 161 -9.67 -13.45 -1.46
CA ARG A 161 -8.60 -14.10 -2.23
C ARG A 161 -8.69 -13.71 -3.70
N VAL A 162 -7.57 -13.83 -4.42
CA VAL A 162 -7.47 -13.59 -5.87
C VAL A 162 -7.09 -14.89 -6.55
N PHE A 163 -7.74 -15.16 -7.67
CA PHE A 163 -7.51 -16.32 -8.52
C PHE A 163 -7.37 -15.87 -9.96
N VAL A 164 -6.55 -16.58 -10.72
CA VAL A 164 -6.50 -16.43 -12.18
C VAL A 164 -7.76 -17.05 -12.77
N ASP A 165 -8.34 -16.43 -13.80
CA ASP A 165 -9.39 -17.09 -14.58
C ASP A 165 -8.75 -18.13 -15.51
N LEU A 166 -9.03 -19.41 -15.24
CA LEU A 166 -8.53 -20.54 -16.03
C LEU A 166 -9.57 -21.06 -17.02
N PHE A 167 -10.73 -20.41 -17.12
CA PHE A 167 -11.76 -20.81 -18.06
C PHE A 167 -11.40 -20.37 -19.48
N GLU A 168 -11.38 -21.33 -20.40
CA GLU A 168 -11.19 -21.08 -21.83
C GLU A 168 -12.48 -21.38 -22.61
N GLU A 169 -12.67 -20.67 -23.72
CA GLU A 169 -13.81 -20.95 -24.61
C GLU A 169 -13.77 -22.39 -25.12
N GLY A 170 -14.92 -23.07 -25.03
CA GLY A 170 -15.06 -24.48 -25.36
C GLY A 170 -14.94 -25.43 -24.17
N MET A 171 -14.49 -24.95 -22.99
CA MET A 171 -14.64 -25.71 -21.75
C MET A 171 -16.12 -25.82 -21.34
N PRO A 172 -16.52 -26.89 -20.62
CA PRO A 172 -17.86 -27.00 -20.07
C PRO A 172 -18.18 -25.81 -19.15
N GLU A 173 -19.20 -25.02 -19.50
CA GLU A 173 -19.60 -23.86 -18.71
C GLU A 173 -20.11 -24.27 -17.32
N SER A 174 -20.80 -25.40 -17.25
CA SER A 174 -21.38 -25.97 -16.04
C SER A 174 -21.09 -27.47 -15.91
N ASP A 175 -21.40 -28.04 -14.76
CA ASP A 175 -21.38 -29.48 -14.52
C ASP A 175 -22.82 -29.99 -14.38
N PRO A 176 -23.33 -30.79 -15.33
CA PRO A 176 -24.71 -31.30 -15.30
C PRO A 176 -24.99 -32.26 -14.14
N ALA A 177 -23.97 -32.80 -13.47
CA ALA A 177 -24.16 -33.63 -12.27
C ALA A 177 -24.50 -32.80 -11.02
N LEU A 178 -24.24 -31.49 -11.05
CA LEU A 178 -24.50 -30.58 -9.94
C LEU A 178 -25.83 -29.85 -10.18
N THR A 179 -26.85 -30.20 -9.40
CA THR A 179 -28.16 -29.54 -9.45
C THR A 179 -28.27 -28.51 -8.32
N PRO A 180 -28.47 -27.21 -8.62
CA PRO A 180 -28.61 -26.21 -7.58
C PRO A 180 -29.93 -26.40 -6.80
N PRO A 181 -29.95 -26.09 -5.49
CA PRO A 181 -31.18 -26.05 -4.70
C PRO A 181 -32.22 -25.03 -5.26
N PRO A 182 -33.50 -25.12 -4.87
CA PRO A 182 -34.51 -24.16 -5.29
C PRO A 182 -34.10 -22.71 -4.98
N GLY A 183 -34.21 -21.81 -5.97
CA GLY A 183 -33.82 -20.41 -5.82
C GLY A 183 -32.31 -20.18 -5.76
N ARG A 184 -31.50 -21.15 -6.17
CA ARG A 184 -30.05 -21.06 -6.36
C ARG A 184 -29.66 -21.31 -7.80
N PHE A 185 -28.43 -20.94 -8.10
CA PHE A 185 -27.83 -21.08 -9.42
C PHE A 185 -26.50 -21.79 -9.29
N GLN A 186 -26.20 -22.65 -10.27
CA GLN A 186 -24.87 -23.14 -10.46
C GLN A 186 -24.04 -22.01 -11.10
N PRO A 187 -22.89 -21.62 -10.52
CA PRO A 187 -21.99 -20.68 -11.18
C PRO A 187 -21.47 -21.30 -12.49
N VAL A 188 -21.29 -20.45 -13.50
CA VAL A 188 -20.90 -20.87 -14.85
C VAL A 188 -19.56 -20.25 -15.24
N ARG A 189 -18.94 -20.77 -16.31
CA ARG A 189 -17.70 -20.23 -16.90
C ARG A 189 -16.59 -20.06 -15.86
N GLY A 190 -15.88 -18.92 -15.82
CA GLY A 190 -14.76 -18.65 -14.90
C GLY A 190 -15.11 -18.87 -13.43
N PHE A 191 -16.22 -18.28 -12.97
CA PHE A 191 -16.71 -18.48 -11.60
C PHE A 191 -17.09 -19.94 -11.35
N GLY A 192 -17.75 -20.57 -12.32
CA GLY A 192 -18.15 -21.98 -12.24
C GLY A 192 -16.97 -22.93 -12.16
N LEU A 193 -15.94 -22.71 -12.97
CA LEU A 193 -14.72 -23.51 -12.98
C LEU A 193 -14.00 -23.38 -11.62
N LEU A 194 -13.74 -22.16 -11.17
CA LEU A 194 -13.12 -21.92 -9.87
C LEU A 194 -13.91 -22.57 -8.72
N TRP A 195 -15.23 -22.36 -8.69
CA TRP A 195 -16.10 -22.88 -7.64
C TRP A 195 -16.17 -24.42 -7.62
N ARG A 196 -16.04 -25.10 -8.77
CA ARG A 196 -16.01 -26.58 -8.84
C ARG A 196 -14.62 -27.16 -8.59
N SER A 197 -13.57 -26.41 -8.90
CA SER A 197 -12.18 -26.87 -8.81
C SER A 197 -11.51 -26.62 -7.47
N ASP A 198 -12.00 -25.68 -6.66
CA ASP A 198 -11.49 -25.38 -5.32
C ASP A 198 -12.56 -25.71 -4.24
N PRO A 199 -12.45 -26.86 -3.54
CA PRO A 199 -13.40 -27.25 -2.50
C PRO A 199 -13.51 -26.27 -1.34
N GLU A 200 -12.45 -25.51 -1.04
CA GLU A 200 -12.49 -24.50 0.02
C GLU A 200 -13.35 -23.31 -0.43
N VAL A 201 -13.13 -22.83 -1.65
CA VAL A 201 -13.97 -21.77 -2.24
C VAL A 201 -15.43 -22.21 -2.31
N GLN A 202 -15.69 -23.43 -2.76
CA GLN A 202 -17.03 -24.00 -2.85
C GLN A 202 -17.73 -24.00 -1.48
N ALA A 203 -17.08 -24.57 -0.48
CA ALA A 203 -17.64 -24.73 0.86
C ALA A 203 -17.86 -23.38 1.57
N ARG A 204 -16.96 -22.42 1.36
CA ARG A 204 -17.04 -21.11 2.02
C ARG A 204 -18.06 -20.16 1.36
N LEU A 205 -18.32 -20.28 0.06
CA LEU A 205 -19.30 -19.42 -0.63
C LEU A 205 -20.72 -19.98 -0.63
N GLY A 206 -20.87 -21.30 -0.71
CA GLY A 206 -22.17 -21.92 -1.01
C GLY A 206 -22.58 -21.73 -2.47
N TRP A 207 -23.88 -21.82 -2.76
CA TRP A 207 -24.40 -21.67 -4.13
C TRP A 207 -24.56 -20.20 -4.55
N ALA A 208 -24.59 -19.94 -5.85
CA ALA A 208 -24.88 -18.61 -6.35
C ALA A 208 -26.35 -18.23 -6.11
N LEU A 209 -26.58 -16.97 -5.73
CA LEU A 209 -27.92 -16.43 -5.46
C LEU A 209 -28.59 -15.89 -6.72
N ARG A 210 -27.80 -15.54 -7.75
CA ARG A 210 -28.27 -15.03 -9.04
C ARG A 210 -27.33 -15.50 -10.15
N PRO A 211 -27.76 -15.45 -11.43
CA PRO A 211 -26.84 -15.56 -12.56
C PRO A 211 -25.75 -14.49 -12.49
N GLU A 212 -24.61 -14.80 -13.11
CA GLU A 212 -23.54 -13.84 -13.33
C GLU A 212 -24.05 -12.63 -14.14
N GLN A 213 -23.59 -11.44 -13.77
CA GLN A 213 -23.88 -10.20 -14.50
C GLN A 213 -22.60 -9.48 -14.92
N GLY A 214 -22.54 -9.09 -16.19
CA GLY A 214 -21.52 -8.18 -16.71
C GLY A 214 -21.82 -6.72 -16.36
N PHE A 215 -20.80 -5.94 -16.05
CA PHE A 215 -20.90 -4.51 -15.79
C PHE A 215 -19.57 -3.77 -16.08
N THR A 216 -19.58 -2.45 -16.02
CA THR A 216 -18.36 -1.63 -16.05
C THR A 216 -17.99 -1.23 -14.63
N THR A 217 -16.73 -1.45 -14.25
CA THR A 217 -16.19 -1.07 -12.95
C THR A 217 -15.07 -0.03 -13.10
N ARG A 218 -14.70 0.56 -11.96
CA ARG A 218 -13.50 1.38 -11.79
C ARG A 218 -12.72 0.81 -10.62
N ILE A 219 -11.41 0.69 -10.79
CA ILE A 219 -10.51 0.21 -9.73
C ILE A 219 -9.42 1.23 -9.44
N GLN A 220 -9.06 1.36 -8.16
CA GLN A 220 -7.89 2.11 -7.68
C GLN A 220 -7.32 1.44 -6.44
N GLY A 221 -5.99 1.43 -6.32
CA GLY A 221 -5.30 1.02 -5.11
C GLY A 221 -4.74 2.21 -4.36
N THR A 222 -4.37 2.03 -3.10
CA THR A 222 -3.59 3.04 -2.38
C THR A 222 -2.15 3.08 -2.88
N ALA A 223 -1.50 4.24 -2.79
CA ALA A 223 -0.15 4.46 -3.30
C ALA A 223 0.96 3.89 -2.41
N ARG A 224 0.62 3.09 -1.38
CA ARG A 224 1.59 2.43 -0.51
C ARG A 224 2.45 1.45 -1.34
N GLU A 225 3.66 1.18 -0.86
CA GLU A 225 4.51 0.14 -1.46
C GLU A 225 4.14 -1.27 -0.97
N ARG A 226 3.61 -1.34 0.25
CA ARG A 226 3.19 -2.56 0.92
C ARG A 226 1.88 -2.30 1.63
N TYR A 227 1.14 -3.37 1.85
CA TYR A 227 -0.15 -3.32 2.55
C TYR A 227 -1.14 -2.38 1.85
N ASN A 228 -1.26 -2.54 0.53
CA ASN A 228 -2.12 -1.71 -0.29
C ASN A 228 -3.57 -2.15 -0.16
N THR A 229 -4.47 -1.17 -0.07
CA THR A 229 -5.91 -1.40 -0.12
C THR A 229 -6.38 -1.22 -1.56
N LEU A 230 -7.23 -2.13 -2.04
CA LEU A 230 -7.87 -2.04 -3.35
C LEU A 230 -9.32 -1.58 -3.19
N PHE A 231 -9.76 -0.67 -4.06
CA PHE A 231 -11.14 -0.24 -4.16
C PHE A 231 -11.71 -0.65 -5.51
N ILE A 232 -12.89 -1.24 -5.50
CA ILE A 232 -13.62 -1.71 -6.70
C ILE A 232 -15.01 -1.11 -6.66
N GLN A 233 -15.43 -0.45 -7.75
CA GLN A 233 -16.81 -0.01 -7.90
C GLN A 233 -17.74 -1.21 -8.11
N ALA A 234 -18.81 -1.28 -7.34
CA ALA A 234 -19.85 -2.29 -7.45
C ALA A 234 -20.89 -1.94 -8.52
N PRO A 235 -21.66 -2.92 -9.03
CA PRO A 235 -22.69 -2.68 -10.05
C PRO A 235 -23.78 -1.69 -9.65
N ASP A 236 -24.07 -1.58 -8.35
CA ASP A 236 -25.03 -0.63 -7.79
C ASP A 236 -24.43 0.77 -7.52
N GLY A 237 -23.15 0.97 -7.81
CA GLY A 237 -22.40 2.20 -7.57
C GLY A 237 -21.73 2.27 -6.20
N GLY A 238 -21.89 1.25 -5.35
CA GLY A 238 -21.15 1.15 -4.09
C GLY A 238 -19.67 0.85 -4.29
N ILE A 239 -18.92 0.78 -3.20
CA ILE A 239 -17.46 0.57 -3.22
C ILE A 239 -17.12 -0.62 -2.34
N TRP A 240 -16.55 -1.66 -2.94
CA TRP A 240 -15.83 -2.67 -2.19
C TRP A 240 -14.44 -2.15 -1.85
N ARG A 241 -14.11 -2.16 -0.58
CA ARG A 241 -12.76 -1.92 -0.06
C ARG A 241 -12.17 -3.27 0.34
N LEU A 242 -11.05 -3.64 -0.26
CA LEU A 242 -10.29 -4.84 0.07
C LEU A 242 -9.01 -4.42 0.78
N ASP A 243 -8.93 -4.71 2.08
CA ASP A 243 -7.72 -4.46 2.87
C ASP A 243 -6.61 -5.41 2.45
N SER A 244 -5.35 -5.02 2.68
CA SER A 244 -4.20 -5.76 2.20
C SER A 244 -4.16 -7.23 2.65
N GLU A 245 -3.49 -8.07 1.87
CA GLU A 245 -3.14 -9.46 2.24
C GLU A 245 -4.35 -10.36 2.61
N GLY A 246 -5.56 -10.03 2.15
CA GLY A 246 -6.74 -10.84 2.45
C GLY A 246 -7.30 -10.63 3.87
N TYR A 247 -6.80 -9.65 4.64
CA TYR A 247 -7.20 -9.47 6.04
C TYR A 247 -8.69 -9.14 6.20
N GLY A 248 -9.23 -8.34 5.29
CA GLY A 248 -10.59 -7.85 5.42
C GLY A 248 -11.10 -7.25 4.13
N TRP A 249 -12.43 -7.17 4.05
CA TRP A 249 -13.10 -6.34 3.07
C TRP A 249 -14.36 -5.75 3.70
N SER A 250 -14.79 -4.61 3.16
CA SER A 250 -16.04 -3.94 3.49
C SER A 250 -16.73 -3.45 2.22
N TYR A 251 -18.05 -3.30 2.30
CA TYR A 251 -18.86 -2.70 1.26
C TYR A 251 -19.42 -1.36 1.75
N HIS A 252 -19.24 -0.32 0.94
CA HIS A 252 -19.73 1.03 1.18
C HIS A 252 -20.83 1.35 0.16
N PRO A 253 -22.09 1.53 0.60
CA PRO A 253 -23.19 1.84 -0.32
C PRO A 253 -22.98 3.16 -1.08
N PRO A 254 -23.67 3.36 -2.22
CA PRO A 254 -23.64 4.63 -2.93
C PRO A 254 -24.00 5.81 -2.02
N GLY A 255 -23.17 6.85 -2.01
CA GLY A 255 -23.41 8.08 -1.24
C GLY A 255 -23.03 8.02 0.24
N SER A 256 -22.42 6.92 0.71
CA SER A 256 -21.79 6.85 2.04
C SER A 256 -20.45 7.56 2.10
#